data_AF-A0A329IQY3-F1
#
_entry.id   AF-A0A329IQY3-F1
#
_cell.length_a   1.000
_cell.length_b   1.000
_cell.length_c   1.000
_cell.angle_alpha   90.00
_cell.angle_beta   90.00
_cell.angle_gamma   90.00
#
_symmetry.space_group_name_H-M   'P 1'
#
loop_
_entity.id
_entity.type
_entity.pdbx_description
1 polymer ?
#
loop_
_entity_poly.entity_id
_entity_poly.type
_entity_poly.pdbx_seq_one_letter_code
_entity_poly.pdbx_strand_id
1 'polypeptide(L)' 'MADVLIKPLRSYEDRGKVRKRNDDPYPAPQSLAKELMQQGLCEIVGEAPIESAEEPEKPPTKPQAKPSAKAKDS' A
#
# COMPACT_ATOMS: atom_id res chain seq x y z
N MET A 1 8.83 -2.36 -19.22
CA MET A 1 7.41 -1.99 -19.17
C MET A 1 7.16 -1.39 -17.80
N ALA A 2 6.47 -0.26 -17.69
CA ALA A 2 6.23 0.39 -16.41
C ALA A 2 5.04 -0.27 -15.71
N ASP A 3 5.23 -0.65 -14.45
CA ASP A 3 4.15 -1.10 -13.59
C ASP A 3 3.44 0.12 -13.00
N VAL A 4 2.14 -0.02 -12.76
CA VAL A 4 1.29 0.98 -12.12
C VAL A 4 0.69 0.40 -10.85
N LEU A 5 0.44 1.23 -9.86
CA LEU A 5 -0.25 0.82 -8.65
C LEU A 5 -1.75 0.81 -8.92
N ILE A 6 -2.38 -0.35 -8.71
CA ILE A 6 -3.82 -0.51 -8.81
C ILE A 6 -4.44 -0.87 -7.46
N LYS A 7 -5.59 -0.27 -7.16
CA LYS A 7 -6.38 -0.55 -5.96
C LYS A 7 -7.64 -1.32 -6.34
N PRO A 8 -7.89 -2.50 -5.75
CA PRO A 8 -9.14 -3.23 -5.97
C PRO A 8 -10.38 -2.42 -5.56
N LEU A 9 -11.39 -2.38 -6.41
CA LEU A 9 -12.71 -1.79 -6.10
C LEU A 9 -13.68 -2.83 -5.51
N ARG A 10 -13.45 -4.11 -5.82
CA ARG A 10 -14.20 -5.26 -5.31
C ARG A 10 -13.29 -6.47 -5.20
N SER A 11 -13.82 -7.56 -4.64
CA SER A 11 -13.07 -8.80 -4.60
C SER A 11 -13.03 -9.48 -5.98
N TYR A 12 -11.87 -9.92 -6.42
CA TYR A 12 -11.68 -10.68 -7.66
C TYR A 12 -10.45 -11.58 -7.58
N GLU A 13 -10.40 -12.57 -8.47
CA GLU A 13 -9.23 -13.42 -8.63
C GLU A 13 -8.28 -12.83 -9.68
N ASP A 14 -7.02 -12.63 -9.28
CA ASP A 14 -5.91 -12.22 -10.13
C ASP A 14 -4.82 -13.26 -10.03
N ARG A 15 -4.58 -14.02 -11.12
CA ARG A 15 -3.51 -15.04 -11.20
C ARG A 15 -3.52 -16.04 -10.02
N GLY A 16 -4.69 -16.47 -9.59
CA GLY A 16 -4.86 -17.39 -8.45
C GLY A 16 -4.74 -16.74 -7.06
N LYS A 17 -4.64 -15.41 -6.98
CA LYS A 17 -4.74 -14.65 -5.72
C LYS A 17 -6.06 -13.90 -5.66
N VAL A 18 -6.79 -14.06 -4.56
CA VAL A 18 -8.00 -13.27 -4.30
C VAL A 18 -7.60 -11.90 -3.80
N ARG A 19 -7.76 -10.88 -4.65
CA ARG A 19 -7.66 -9.46 -4.28
C ARG A 19 -8.98 -9.03 -3.69
N LYS A 20 -8.96 -8.30 -2.58
CA LYS A 20 -10.15 -7.73 -1.92
C LYS A 20 -10.14 -6.22 -2.06
N ARG A 21 -11.33 -5.61 -2.03
CA ARG A 21 -11.53 -4.15 -2.07
C ARG A 21 -10.66 -3.36 -1.09
N ASN A 22 -10.43 -3.93 0.10
CA ASN A 22 -9.72 -3.27 1.18
C ASN A 22 -8.22 -3.60 1.21
N ASP A 23 -7.72 -4.33 0.21
CA ASP A 23 -6.30 -4.59 0.09
C ASP A 23 -5.57 -3.30 -0.30
N ASP A 24 -4.30 -3.24 0.08
CA ASP A 24 -3.42 -2.15 -0.33
C ASP A 24 -3.21 -2.14 -1.85
N PRO A 25 -2.95 -0.96 -2.44
CA PRO A 25 -2.56 -0.87 -3.83
C PRO A 25 -1.36 -1.75 -4.12
N TYR A 26 -1.40 -2.44 -5.25
CA TYR A 26 -0.34 -3.35 -5.64
C TYR A 26 0.14 -3.05 -7.07
N PRO A 27 1.42 -3.34 -7.38
CA PRO A 27 1.96 -3.11 -8.70
C PRO A 27 1.38 -4.12 -9.70
N ALA A 28 0.89 -3.62 -10.82
CA ALA A 28 0.42 -4.41 -11.94
C ALA A 28 0.93 -3.82 -13.26
N PRO A 29 1.15 -4.66 -14.30
CA PRO A 29 1.50 -4.17 -15.62
C PRO A 29 0.43 -3.23 -16.15
N GLN A 30 0.83 -2.13 -16.79
CA GLN A 30 -0.09 -1.13 -17.31
C GLN A 30 -1.16 -1.70 -18.25
N SER A 31 -0.86 -2.75 -19.01
CA SER A 31 -1.85 -3.46 -19.86
C SER A 31 -2.93 -4.13 -19.01
N LEU A 32 -2.52 -4.94 -18.04
CA LEU A 32 -3.43 -5.64 -17.13
C LEU A 32 -4.26 -4.64 -16.31
N ALA A 33 -3.63 -3.57 -15.80
CA ALA A 33 -4.31 -2.52 -15.07
C ALA A 33 -5.45 -1.87 -15.90
N LYS A 34 -5.23 -1.61 -17.19
CA LYS A 34 -6.25 -1.07 -18.09
C LYS A 34 -7.41 -2.04 -18.28
N GLU A 35 -7.13 -3.32 -18.49
CA GLU A 35 -8.14 -4.37 -18.65
C GLU A 35 -9.00 -4.50 -17.39
N LEU A 36 -8.37 -4.58 -16.21
CA LEU A 36 -9.06 -4.68 -14.92
C LEU A 36 -9.88 -3.42 -14.60
N MET A 37 -9.37 -2.24 -14.96
CA MET A 37 -10.08 -0.97 -14.81
C MET A 37 -11.32 -0.90 -15.71
N GLN A 38 -11.23 -1.33 -16.96
CA GLN A 38 -12.36 -1.38 -17.89
C GLN A 38 -13.46 -2.34 -17.40
N GLN A 39 -13.10 -3.39 -16.67
CA GLN A 39 -14.04 -4.32 -16.04
C GLN A 39 -14.59 -3.83 -14.68
N GLY A 40 -14.19 -2.64 -14.23
CA GLY A 40 -14.58 -2.10 -12.93
C GLY A 40 -14.11 -2.96 -11.75
N LEU A 41 -12.94 -3.61 -11.88
CA LEU A 41 -12.35 -4.45 -10.84
C LEU A 41 -11.36 -3.68 -9.98
N CYS A 42 -10.66 -2.70 -10.55
CA CYS A 42 -9.69 -1.85 -9.87
C CYS A 42 -9.71 -0.41 -10.38
N GLU A 43 -9.02 0.47 -9.66
CA GLU A 43 -8.67 1.83 -10.09
C GLU A 43 -7.14 1.99 -10.11
N ILE A 44 -6.62 2.79 -11.04
CA ILE A 44 -5.19 3.11 -11.11
C ILE A 44 -4.95 4.30 -10.17
N VAL A 45 -4.11 4.10 -9.16
CA VAL A 45 -3.84 5.11 -8.11
C VAL A 45 -2.49 5.83 -8.29
N GLY A 46 -1.65 5.39 -9.22
CA GLY A 46 -0.37 6.04 -9.56
C GLY A 46 0.56 5.15 -10.36
N GLU A 47 1.72 5.68 -10.74
CA GLU A 47 2.84 4.86 -11.25
C GLU A 47 3.49 4.09 -10.09
N ALA A 48 3.86 2.83 -10.32
CA ALA A 48 4.63 2.10 -9.34
C ALA A 48 6.04 2.67 -9.30
N PRO A 49 6.62 2.89 -8.11
CA PRO A 49 8.02 3.25 -8.03
C PRO A 49 8.83 2.13 -8.70
N ILE A 50 9.73 2.51 -9.59
CA ILE A 50 10.75 1.61 -10.13
C ILE A 50 11.75 1.31 -9.00
N GLU A 51 11.33 0.50 -8.02
CA GLU A 51 12.25 -0.02 -7.00
C GLU A 51 13.20 -0.99 -7.67
N SER A 52 14.38 -0.47 -8.05
CA SER A 52 15.59 -1.27 -8.02
C SER A 52 15.68 -1.84 -6.61
N ALA A 53 15.61 -3.16 -6.52
CA ALA A 53 15.52 -3.91 -5.27
C ALA A 53 16.53 -3.41 -4.22
N GLU A 54 16.03 -2.82 -3.14
CA GLU A 54 16.64 -2.91 -1.81
C GLU A 54 15.61 -2.54 -0.72
N GLU A 55 15.00 -3.56 -0.12
CA GLU A 55 14.58 -3.52 1.29
C GLU A 55 15.74 -4.14 2.11
N PRO A 56 15.91 -3.89 3.43
CA PRO A 56 15.01 -3.17 4.35
C PRO A 56 15.70 -2.27 5.39
N GLU A 57 14.98 -1.39 6.08
CA GLU A 57 15.06 -1.33 7.56
C GLU A 57 13.93 -0.50 8.19
N LYS A 58 13.21 -1.13 9.11
CA LYS A 58 12.32 -0.49 10.09
C LYS A 58 13.08 0.53 10.92
N PRO A 59 12.48 1.68 11.30
CA PRO A 59 12.73 2.22 12.61
C PRO A 59 11.71 1.64 13.62
N PRO A 60 12.16 1.09 14.75
CA PRO A 60 11.27 0.65 15.81
C PRO A 60 10.55 1.86 16.43
N THR A 61 9.28 1.61 16.73
CA THR A 61 8.43 2.26 17.72
C THR A 61 9.20 2.96 18.84
N LYS A 62 9.11 4.30 18.91
CA LYS A 62 9.30 5.02 20.18
C LYS A 62 8.08 4.75 21.07
N PRO A 63 8.21 4.16 22.26
CA PRO A 63 7.12 4.15 23.21
C PRO A 63 6.88 5.57 23.73
N GLN A 64 5.64 6.03 23.61
CA GLN A 64 5.10 7.13 24.39
C GLN A 64 5.27 6.82 25.88
N ALA A 65 5.99 7.69 26.59
CA ALA A 65 5.80 7.88 28.02
C ALA A 65 5.79 9.39 28.29
N LYS A 66 4.58 9.96 28.33
CA LYS A 66 4.31 11.03 29.30
C LYS A 66 4.17 10.31 30.66
N PRO A 67 4.66 10.91 31.75
CA PRO A 67 3.70 11.65 32.53
C PRO A 67 4.21 13.01 33.00
N SER A 68 3.29 13.97 32.97
CA SER A 68 3.29 15.15 33.81
C SER A 68 3.44 14.76 35.28
N ALA A 69 4.35 15.40 36.01
CA ALA A 69 4.19 15.63 37.44
C ALA A 69 5.02 16.85 37.88
N LYS A 70 4.44 17.58 38.81
CA LYS A 70 4.68 18.96 39.20
C LYS A 70 5.08 18.92 40.68
N ALA A 71 6.23 19.47 41.05
CA ALA A 71 6.67 19.84 42.42
C ALA A 71 7.99 20.62 42.23
N LYS A 72 8.23 21.89 42.60
CA LYS A 72 7.90 22.69 43.79
C LYS A 72 8.30 22.02 45.09
N ASP A 73 9.55 22.24 45.52
CA ASP A 73 9.87 22.85 46.82
C ASP A 73 11.39 23.11 46.97
N SER A 74 11.73 24.03 47.89
CA SER A 74 13.03 24.47 48.43
C SER A 74 13.78 25.57 47.66
#